data_AF-A0A8J4WTW2-F1
#
_entry.id   AF-A0A8J4WTW2-F1
#
_cell.length_a   1.000
_cell.length_b   1.000
_cell.length_c   1.000
_cell.angle_alpha   90.00
_cell.angle_beta   90.00
_cell.angle_gamma   90.00
#
_symmetry.space_group_name_H-M   'P 1'
#
loop_
_entity.id
_entity.type
_entity.pdbx_description
1 polymer ?
#
loop_
_entity_poly.entity_id
_entity_poly.type
_entity_poly.pdbx_seq_one_letter_code
_entity_poly.pdbx_strand_id
1 'polypeptide(L)'
;VLLFCAVMCARQKGEACSHTAPCHKGLRCRYTEGSRNRTGVCAAPDEESCAMGNSVYHNGETFFPSCSYQCVCHGGQISCVPRCNLDVMLPGPDCPFPRKVQVPGECCEKWLCDTKTDASVLGGFAMA
;
A
#
# COMPACT_ATOMS: atom_id res chain seq x y z
N VAL A 1 46.58 20.53 -24.92
CA VAL A 1 45.63 20.23 -23.82
C VAL A 1 44.43 21.15 -23.95
N LEU A 2 43.52 20.87 -24.88
CA LEU A 2 42.20 21.49 -24.89
C LEU A 2 41.22 20.43 -25.38
N LEU A 3 40.98 19.45 -24.51
CA LEU A 3 39.76 18.66 -24.56
C LEU A 3 38.62 19.65 -24.30
N PHE A 4 38.06 20.22 -25.37
CA PHE A 4 36.72 20.78 -25.32
C PHE A 4 35.79 19.60 -25.10
N CYS A 5 35.71 19.15 -23.85
CA CYS A 5 34.57 18.43 -23.37
C CYS A 5 33.42 19.43 -23.55
N ALA A 6 32.67 19.30 -24.65
CA ALA A 6 31.33 19.83 -24.72
C ALA A 6 30.56 19.09 -23.63
N VAL A 7 30.73 19.59 -22.40
CA VAL A 7 29.93 19.20 -21.26
C VAL A 7 28.55 19.68 -21.65
N MET A 8 27.78 18.80 -22.28
CA MET A 8 26.33 18.88 -22.23
C MET A 8 26.04 19.12 -20.75
N CYS A 9 25.58 20.33 -20.40
CA CYS A 9 25.33 20.68 -19.01
C CYS A 9 24.28 19.72 -18.49
N ALA A 10 24.73 18.65 -17.84
CA ALA A 10 23.86 17.66 -17.28
C ALA A 10 23.10 18.36 -16.15
N ARG A 11 21.77 18.41 -16.31
CA ARG A 11 20.93 19.26 -15.47
C ARG A 11 20.96 18.79 -14.02
N GLN A 12 21.14 19.72 -13.10
CA GLN A 12 21.20 19.46 -11.65
C GLN A 12 19.79 19.33 -11.05
N LYS A 13 19.70 18.88 -9.79
CA LYS A 13 18.41 18.73 -9.09
C LYS A 13 17.67 20.08 -9.06
N GLY A 14 16.43 20.10 -9.54
CA GLY A 14 15.59 21.29 -9.63
C GLY A 14 15.68 22.04 -10.96
N GLU A 15 16.56 21.64 -11.89
CA GLU A 15 16.65 22.29 -13.19
C GLU A 15 15.68 21.68 -14.22
N ALA A 16 15.25 22.51 -15.18
CA ALA A 16 14.40 22.05 -16.28
C ALA A 16 15.16 21.07 -17.19
N CYS A 17 14.54 19.93 -17.48
CA CYS A 17 15.05 18.89 -18.37
C CYS A 17 14.13 18.64 -19.56
N SER A 18 14.73 18.18 -20.66
CA SER A 18 14.05 17.84 -21.91
C SER A 18 14.82 16.71 -22.61
N HIS A 19 14.29 16.21 -23.74
CA HIS A 19 15.00 15.20 -24.55
C HIS A 19 16.40 15.64 -25.00
N THR A 20 16.62 16.95 -25.20
CA THR A 20 17.89 17.52 -25.62
C THR A 20 18.79 17.94 -24.44
N ALA A 21 18.24 18.01 -23.23
CA ALA A 21 18.94 18.41 -22.01
C ALA A 21 18.69 17.38 -20.89
N PRO A 22 19.45 16.27 -20.88
CA PRO A 22 19.30 15.23 -19.87
C PRO A 22 19.82 15.66 -18.49
N CYS A 23 19.31 15.02 -17.44
CA CYS A 23 19.76 15.23 -16.07
C CYS A 23 21.13 14.59 -15.81
N HIS A 24 21.82 15.06 -14.77
CA HIS A 24 23.03 14.42 -14.24
C HIS A 24 22.79 12.96 -13.85
N LYS A 25 23.83 12.13 -13.86
CA LYS A 25 23.74 10.73 -13.43
C LYS A 25 23.19 10.66 -12.00
N GLY A 26 22.17 9.83 -11.78
CA GLY A 26 21.47 9.74 -10.49
C GLY A 26 20.28 10.69 -10.34
N LEU A 27 19.85 11.37 -11.40
CA LEU A 27 18.63 12.19 -11.44
C LEU A 27 17.71 11.71 -12.59
N ARG A 28 16.39 11.75 -12.39
CA ARG A 28 15.39 11.41 -13.41
C ARG A 28 14.56 12.65 -13.78
N CYS A 29 14.28 12.81 -15.07
CA CYS A 29 13.44 13.89 -15.54
C CYS A 29 11.97 13.60 -15.21
N ARG A 30 11.37 14.38 -14.31
CA ARG A 30 9.96 14.29 -13.94
C ARG A 30 9.15 15.22 -14.83
N TYR A 31 8.35 14.65 -15.74
CA TYR A 31 7.48 15.41 -16.64
C TYR A 31 6.15 15.70 -15.95
N THR A 32 5.70 16.96 -16.00
CA THR A 32 4.34 17.33 -15.54
C THR A 32 3.33 17.01 -16.65
N GLU A 33 2.24 16.32 -16.30
CA GLU A 33 1.16 16.06 -17.25
C GLU A 33 0.59 17.39 -17.78
N GLY A 34 0.47 17.51 -19.10
CA GLY A 34 0.04 18.73 -19.79
C GLY A 34 1.15 19.56 -20.45
N SER A 35 2.43 19.19 -20.27
CA SER A 35 3.55 19.86 -20.94
C SER A 35 3.60 19.48 -22.43
N ARG A 36 3.02 20.31 -23.30
CA ARG A 36 3.07 20.17 -24.78
C ARG A 36 4.48 20.03 -25.35
N ASN A 37 5.50 20.44 -24.60
CA ASN A 37 6.92 20.39 -24.97
C ASN A 37 7.73 19.28 -24.29
N ARG A 38 7.10 18.34 -23.57
CA ARG A 38 7.81 17.29 -22.80
C ARG A 38 8.97 17.89 -22.00
N THR A 39 8.72 19.03 -21.36
CA THR A 39 9.68 19.66 -20.44
C THR A 39 9.33 19.20 -19.04
N GLY A 40 10.33 18.69 -18.31
CA GLY A 40 10.21 18.24 -16.94
C GLY A 40 11.22 18.96 -16.04
N VAL A 41 11.32 18.52 -14.79
CA VAL A 41 12.35 18.97 -13.84
C VAL A 41 13.18 17.79 -13.41
N CYS A 42 14.50 17.96 -13.33
CA CYS A 42 15.41 16.95 -12.79
C CYS A 42 15.14 16.79 -11.31
N ALA A 43 14.48 15.72 -10.94
CA ALA A 43 14.41 15.28 -9.56
C ALA A 43 15.47 14.19 -9.36
N ALA A 44 15.82 13.94 -8.10
CA ALA A 44 16.32 12.60 -7.80
C ALA A 44 15.26 11.60 -8.32
N PRO A 45 15.65 10.39 -8.75
CA PRO A 45 14.70 9.29 -8.72
C PRO A 45 13.93 9.41 -7.40
N ASP A 46 12.65 9.09 -7.37
CA ASP A 46 11.98 8.94 -6.09
C ASP A 46 12.68 7.76 -5.39
N GLU A 47 13.82 8.02 -4.75
CA GLU A 47 14.87 7.04 -4.48
C GLU A 47 14.38 6.00 -3.48
N GLU A 48 13.22 6.23 -2.88
CA GLU A 48 12.69 5.43 -1.81
C GLU A 48 11.14 5.51 -1.74
N SER A 49 10.45 5.98 -2.80
CA SER A 49 8.98 5.96 -2.83
C SER A 49 8.44 4.58 -3.17
N CYS A 50 7.36 4.17 -2.52
CA CYS A 50 6.70 2.90 -2.75
C CYS A 50 5.40 3.13 -3.52
N ALA A 51 5.12 2.28 -4.51
CA ALA A 51 3.83 2.27 -5.20
C ALA A 51 2.99 1.09 -4.70
N MET A 52 1.75 1.35 -4.28
CA MET A 52 0.76 0.31 -3.97
C MET A 52 -0.53 0.59 -4.75
N GLY A 53 -0.85 -0.28 -5.70
CA GLY A 53 -1.98 -0.07 -6.60
C GLY A 53 -1.81 1.22 -7.42
N ASN A 54 -2.72 2.18 -7.23
CA ASN A 54 -2.71 3.49 -7.91
C ASN A 54 -2.16 4.63 -7.04
N SER A 55 -1.64 4.32 -5.85
CA SER A 55 -1.13 5.31 -4.89
C SER A 55 0.38 5.22 -4.77
N VAL A 56 1.05 6.37 -4.68
CA VAL A 56 2.50 6.50 -4.48
C VAL A 56 2.73 7.10 -3.11
N TYR A 57 3.52 6.42 -2.28
CA TYR A 57 3.87 6.78 -0.91
C TYR A 57 5.35 7.13 -0.83
N HIS A 58 5.69 8.18 -0.11
CA HIS A 58 7.07 8.61 0.12
C HIS A 58 7.75 7.75 1.18
N ASN A 59 9.08 7.77 1.20
CA ASN A 59 9.85 7.07 2.22
C ASN A 59 9.52 7.59 3.62
N GLY A 60 9.28 6.68 4.57
CA GLY A 60 8.80 6.97 5.92
C GLY A 60 7.30 7.23 6.01
N GLU A 61 6.57 7.23 4.89
CA GLU A 61 5.13 7.45 4.90
C GLU A 61 4.39 6.20 5.39
N THR A 62 3.51 6.40 6.39
CA THR A 62 2.66 5.35 6.94
C THR A 62 1.23 5.56 6.45
N PHE A 63 0.59 4.50 5.97
CA PHE A 63 -0.77 4.51 5.44
C PHE A 63 -1.58 3.29 5.92
N PHE A 64 -2.91 3.41 5.82
CA PHE A 64 -3.85 2.40 6.31
C PHE A 64 -4.70 1.91 5.14
N PRO A 65 -4.27 0.85 4.42
CA PRO A 65 -5.05 0.32 3.29
C PRO A 65 -6.41 -0.24 3.73
N SER A 66 -6.51 -0.67 4.99
CA SER A 66 -7.75 -1.02 5.66
C SER A 66 -7.65 -0.59 7.12
N CYS A 67 -8.75 -0.68 7.86
CA CYS A 67 -8.71 -0.41 9.29
C CYS A 67 -7.86 -1.47 10.05
N SER A 68 -7.73 -2.69 9.50
CA SER A 68 -7.09 -3.85 10.11
C SER A 68 -5.60 -3.97 9.84
N TYR A 69 -5.06 -3.20 8.89
CA TYR A 69 -3.64 -3.21 8.52
C TYR A 69 -3.06 -1.81 8.52
N GLN A 70 -1.81 -1.70 8.97
CA GLN A 70 -1.01 -0.49 8.87
C GLN A 70 0.24 -0.81 8.06
N CYS A 71 0.51 -0.02 7.03
CA CYS A 71 1.68 -0.20 6.17
C CYS A 71 2.59 1.02 6.23
N VAL A 72 3.89 0.79 6.09
CA VAL A 72 4.91 1.84 6.01
C VAL A 72 5.76 1.62 4.76
N CYS A 73 6.01 2.69 4.02
CA CYS A 73 6.98 2.71 2.94
C CYS A 73 8.37 2.99 3.51
N HIS A 74 9.31 2.08 3.32
CA HIS A 74 10.70 2.28 3.72
C HIS A 74 11.66 1.82 2.61
N GLY A 75 12.43 2.75 2.05
CA GLY A 75 13.46 2.43 1.05
C GLY A 75 12.91 1.77 -0.23
N GLY A 76 11.71 2.17 -0.68
CA GLY A 76 11.04 1.54 -1.82
C GLY A 76 10.36 0.19 -1.53
N GLN A 77 10.39 -0.29 -0.29
CA GLN A 77 9.68 -1.49 0.15
C GLN A 77 8.51 -1.13 1.07
N ILE A 78 7.36 -1.79 0.87
CA ILE A 78 6.19 -1.65 1.74
C ILE A 78 6.23 -2.77 2.79
N SER A 79 6.16 -2.38 4.06
CA SER A 79 6.04 -3.31 5.19
C SER A 79 4.69 -3.09 5.88
N CYS A 80 3.88 -4.13 5.99
CA CYS A 80 2.55 -4.07 6.61
C CYS A 80 2.50 -4.90 7.89
N VAL A 81 1.87 -4.34 8.93
CA VAL A 81 1.62 -5.01 10.20
C VAL A 81 0.11 -5.05 10.48
N PRO A 82 -0.42 -6.18 10.98
CA PRO A 82 -1.81 -6.27 11.40
C PRO A 82 -2.03 -5.42 12.65
N ARG A 83 -3.12 -4.65 12.67
CA ARG A 83 -3.58 -3.86 13.83
C ARG A 83 -4.55 -4.64 14.72
N CYS A 84 -5.11 -5.72 14.19
CA CYS A 84 -6.04 -6.60 14.88
C CYS A 84 -5.32 -7.82 15.44
N ASN A 85 -5.85 -8.37 16.53
CA ASN A 85 -5.37 -9.64 17.07
C ASN A 85 -5.70 -10.78 16.10
N LEU A 86 -4.66 -11.52 15.71
CA LEU A 86 -4.77 -12.70 14.85
C LEU A 86 -4.81 -14.00 15.68
N ASP A 87 -5.14 -13.90 16.96
CA ASP A 87 -5.18 -15.03 17.88
C ASP A 87 -6.14 -16.13 17.39
N VAL A 88 -5.71 -17.37 17.55
CA VAL A 88 -6.47 -18.57 17.21
C VAL A 88 -7.20 -19.08 18.45
N MET A 89 -8.52 -19.11 18.38
CA MET A 89 -9.34 -19.73 19.43
C MET A 89 -9.54 -21.21 19.10
N LEU A 90 -9.04 -22.07 19.98
CA LEU A 90 -9.27 -23.52 19.89
C LEU A 90 -10.65 -23.87 20.49
N PRO A 91 -11.35 -24.87 19.94
CA PRO A 91 -12.58 -25.38 20.52
C PRO A 91 -12.34 -25.86 21.96
N GLY A 92 -13.14 -25.34 22.88
CA GLY A 92 -13.11 -25.69 24.30
C GLY A 92 -14.44 -26.28 24.78
N PRO A 93 -14.49 -26.84 26.00
CA PRO A 93 -15.74 -27.34 26.58
C PRO A 93 -16.82 -26.26 26.68
N ASP A 94 -16.44 -25.01 26.92
CA ASP A 94 -17.34 -23.85 27.00
C ASP A 94 -17.66 -23.22 25.63
N CYS A 95 -16.89 -23.56 24.58
CA CYS A 95 -17.02 -22.99 23.24
C CYS A 95 -16.66 -24.04 22.18
N PRO A 96 -17.58 -24.95 21.83
CA PRO A 96 -17.29 -26.06 20.92
C PRO A 96 -17.15 -25.63 19.46
N PHE A 97 -17.73 -24.48 19.09
CA PHE A 97 -17.71 -23.94 17.72
C PHE A 97 -17.32 -22.46 17.72
N PRO A 98 -16.02 -22.15 17.91
CA PRO A 98 -15.54 -20.78 17.80
C PRO A 98 -15.60 -20.32 16.33
N ARG A 99 -16.30 -19.23 16.07
CA ARG A 99 -16.42 -18.59 14.75
C ARG A 99 -15.90 -17.16 14.83
N LYS A 100 -14.95 -16.83 13.95
CA LYS A 100 -14.47 -15.45 13.79
C LYS A 100 -15.43 -14.70 12.87
N VAL A 101 -16.03 -13.60 13.34
CA VAL A 101 -16.99 -12.82 12.57
C VAL A 101 -16.66 -11.32 12.59
N GLN A 102 -16.98 -10.64 11.49
CA GLN A 102 -16.95 -9.18 11.43
C GLN A 102 -18.18 -8.62 12.15
N VAL A 103 -17.95 -7.87 13.23
CA VAL A 103 -19.03 -7.23 13.98
C VAL A 103 -19.30 -5.84 13.37
N PRO A 104 -20.56 -5.46 13.10
CA PRO A 104 -20.88 -4.12 12.61
C PRO A 104 -20.37 -3.02 13.55
N GLY A 105 -19.64 -2.05 13.01
CA GLY A 105 -19.06 -0.94 13.78
C GLY A 105 -17.70 -1.22 14.41
N GLU A 106 -17.23 -2.47 14.38
CA GLU A 106 -15.89 -2.85 14.83
C GLU A 106 -14.96 -3.01 13.63
N CYS A 107 -13.72 -2.56 13.79
CA CYS A 107 -12.71 -2.80 12.76
C CYS A 107 -12.23 -4.26 12.76
N CYS A 108 -11.98 -4.80 13.95
CA CYS A 108 -11.42 -6.13 14.12
C CYS A 108 -12.51 -7.18 14.27
N GLU A 109 -12.28 -8.33 13.64
CA GLU A 109 -13.15 -9.49 13.82
C GLU A 109 -13.06 -10.01 15.26
N LYS A 110 -14.20 -10.41 15.82
CA LYS A 110 -14.29 -10.98 17.16
C LYS A 110 -14.64 -12.45 17.07
N TRP A 111 -14.19 -13.21 18.06
CA TRP A 111 -14.57 -14.59 18.21
C TRP A 111 -15.95 -14.66 18.89
N LEU A 112 -16.87 -15.36 18.25
CA LEU A 112 -18.15 -15.76 18.82
C LEU A 112 -18.19 -17.27 18.98
N CYS A 113 -18.87 -17.72 20.02
CA CYS A 113 -19.15 -19.12 20.24
C CYS A 113 -20.58 -19.37 19.81
N ASP A 114 -20.76 -20.03 18.67
CA ASP A 114 -22.11 -20.45 18.28
C ASP A 114 -22.54 -21.62 19.15
N THR A 115 -23.61 -21.42 19.92
CA THR A 115 -24.38 -22.53 20.46
C THR A 115 -25.20 -23.12 19.32
N LYS A 116 -25.38 -24.44 19.32
CA LYS A 116 -25.84 -25.26 18.19
C LYS A 116 -27.33 -25.05 17.84
N THR A 117 -27.78 -23.81 17.61
CA THR A 117 -29.20 -23.44 17.55
C THR A 117 -29.62 -22.54 16.39
N ASP A 118 -28.75 -22.28 15.39
CA ASP A 118 -29.14 -21.54 14.17
C ASP A 118 -28.82 -22.27 12.86
N ALA A 119 -28.64 -23.59 12.92
CA ALA A 119 -28.45 -24.43 11.74
C ALA A 119 -29.52 -25.53 11.57
N SER A 120 -30.65 -25.47 12.30
CA SER A 120 -31.61 -26.58 12.36
C SER A 120 -33.10 -26.24 12.16
N VAL A 121 -33.46 -25.01 11.77
CA VAL A 121 -34.89 -24.62 11.65
C VAL A 121 -35.40 -24.50 10.19
N LEU A 122 -34.85 -25.26 9.24
CA LEU A 122 -35.34 -25.25 7.85
C LEU A 122 -35.57 -26.65 7.23
N GLY A 123 -35.71 -27.69 8.05
CA GLY A 123 -36.01 -29.04 7.59
C GLY A 123 -36.98 -29.77 8.50
N GLY A 124 -38.28 -29.51 8.36
CA GLY A 124 -39.33 -30.21 9.09
C GLY A 124 -40.69 -30.04 8.43
N PHE A 125 -41.02 -30.95 7.53
CA PHE A 125 -42.33 -31.11 6.90
C PHE A 125 -43.37 -31.69 7.87
N ALA A 126 -44.64 -31.54 7.47
CA ALA A 126 -45.84 -32.31 7.83
C ALA A 126 -46.86 -31.58 8.74
N MET A 127 -47.96 -31.13 8.12
CA MET A 127 -49.27 -31.10 8.76
C MET A 127 -50.19 -32.00 7.91
N ALA A 128 -50.66 -33.08 8.54
CA ALA A 128 -51.74 -33.93 8.07
C ALA A 128 -53.09 -33.34 8.49
#